data_AF-A0AA43ELG6-F1
#
_entry.id   AF-A0AA43ELG6-F1
#
_cell.length_a   1.000
_cell.length_b   1.000
_cell.length_c   1.000
_cell.angle_alpha   90.00
_cell.angle_beta   90.00
_cell.angle_gamma   90.00
#
_symmetry.space_group_name_H-M   'P 1'
#
loop_
_entity.id
_entity.type
_entity.pdbx_description
1 polymer ?
#
loop_
_entity_poly.entity_id
_entity_poly.type
_entity_poly.pdbx_seq_one_letter_code
_entity_poly.pdbx_strand_id
1 'polypeptide(L)'
;MMEKDARIYVAGHRGMVGSAVLRLLEARGHINRLSRTSKELDLRDGQLVEQWFEEARTEYVIIVAAKVGGIWANNTLPAEFIYDNLAIQTNLIHQAYRQRVRKRGRSCVLSGPMQQHRLLPTSGYRRLNRNL
;
A
#
# COMPACT_ATOMS: atom_id res chain seq x y z
N MET A 1 17.35 -6.65 5.83
CA MET A 1 17.25 -6.85 4.36
C MET A 1 15.99 -7.65 4.07
N MET A 2 15.33 -7.52 2.90
CA MET A 2 14.01 -8.15 2.64
C MET A 2 14.34 -9.59 2.35
N GLU A 3 13.63 -10.49 3.02
CA GLU A 3 13.77 -11.91 2.85
C GLU A 3 13.41 -12.25 1.39
N LYS A 4 14.16 -13.16 0.76
CA LYS A 4 14.01 -13.45 -0.67
C LYS A 4 12.69 -14.19 -0.95
N ASP A 5 12.24 -14.94 0.02
CA ASP A 5 10.98 -15.66 0.11
C ASP A 5 9.83 -14.82 0.70
N ALA A 6 10.06 -13.56 1.09
CA ALA A 6 8.96 -12.72 1.59
C ALA A 6 7.87 -12.53 0.54
N ARG A 7 6.61 -12.55 0.97
CA ARG A 7 5.45 -12.26 0.11
C ARG A 7 5.30 -10.75 -0.11
N ILE A 8 5.71 -10.28 -1.29
CA ILE A 8 5.74 -8.86 -1.64
C ILE A 8 4.63 -8.55 -2.64
N TYR A 9 3.63 -7.79 -2.22
CA TYR A 9 2.59 -7.29 -3.11
C TYR A 9 3.01 -5.98 -3.79
N VAL A 10 2.88 -5.91 -5.11
CA VAL A 10 3.08 -4.68 -5.90
C VAL A 10 1.75 -4.23 -6.49
N ALA A 11 1.10 -3.26 -5.84
CA ALA A 11 -0.12 -2.65 -6.36
C ALA A 11 0.23 -1.72 -7.53
N GLY A 12 -0.46 -1.83 -8.66
CA GLY A 12 -0.15 -1.01 -9.86
C GLY A 12 1.00 -1.57 -10.72
N HIS A 13 1.26 -2.87 -10.62
CA HIS A 13 2.41 -3.54 -11.25
C HIS A 13 2.54 -3.38 -12.79
N ARG A 14 1.46 -3.07 -13.52
CA ARG A 14 1.49 -2.87 -14.97
C ARG A 14 1.88 -1.46 -15.40
N GLY A 15 1.92 -0.51 -14.46
CA GLY A 15 2.35 0.85 -14.73
C GLY A 15 3.86 0.94 -14.98
N MET A 16 4.32 2.11 -15.45
CA MET A 16 5.74 2.39 -15.70
C MET A 16 6.60 2.09 -14.47
N VAL A 17 6.21 2.60 -13.31
CA VAL A 17 6.93 2.38 -12.05
C VAL A 17 6.77 0.92 -11.57
N GLY A 18 5.55 0.37 -11.61
CA GLY A 18 5.28 -0.98 -11.13
C GLY A 18 6.06 -2.08 -11.87
N SER A 19 6.15 -1.96 -13.20
CA SER A 19 6.90 -2.91 -14.02
C SER A 19 8.41 -2.83 -13.78
N ALA A 20 8.95 -1.63 -13.51
CA ALA A 20 10.34 -1.46 -13.08
C ALA A 20 10.60 -2.08 -11.71
N VAL A 21 9.67 -1.90 -10.75
CA VAL A 21 9.76 -2.51 -9.42
C VAL A 21 9.76 -4.03 -9.51
N LEU A 22 8.88 -4.64 -10.31
CA LEU A 22 8.85 -6.09 -10.47
C LEU A 22 10.15 -6.64 -11.06
N ARG A 23 10.68 -6.02 -12.13
CA ARG A 23 11.97 -6.39 -12.73
C ARG A 23 13.11 -6.29 -11.72
N LEU A 24 13.10 -5.27 -10.87
CA LEU A 24 14.11 -5.07 -9.85
C LEU A 24 14.03 -6.10 -8.71
N LEU A 25 12.82 -6.45 -8.28
CA LEU A 25 12.60 -7.51 -7.28
C LEU A 25 13.07 -8.87 -7.82
N GLU A 26 12.74 -9.16 -9.08
CA GLU A 26 13.17 -10.36 -9.77
C GLU A 26 14.69 -10.43 -9.94
N ALA A 27 15.33 -9.35 -10.42
CA ALA A 27 16.78 -9.28 -10.55
C ALA A 27 17.51 -9.41 -9.21
N ARG A 28 16.83 -9.06 -8.11
CA ARG A 28 17.34 -9.26 -6.75
C ARG A 28 16.99 -10.63 -6.17
N GLY A 29 16.32 -11.52 -6.89
CA GLY A 29 16.01 -12.88 -6.43
C GLY A 29 14.84 -12.97 -5.46
N HIS A 30 13.91 -12.00 -5.45
CA HIS A 30 12.67 -12.15 -4.69
C HIS A 30 11.70 -13.05 -5.45
N ILE A 31 11.35 -14.20 -4.86
CA ILE A 31 10.58 -15.25 -5.52
C ILE A 31 9.06 -15.07 -5.36
N ASN A 32 8.61 -14.53 -4.22
CA ASN A 32 7.20 -14.43 -3.87
C ASN A 32 6.63 -13.04 -4.18
N ARG A 33 6.62 -12.68 -5.47
CA ARG A 33 6.07 -11.41 -5.98
C ARG A 33 4.58 -11.58 -6.27
N LEU A 34 3.74 -10.91 -5.49
CA LEU A 34 2.29 -10.92 -5.67
C LEU A 34 1.85 -9.70 -6.50
N SER A 35 0.89 -9.91 -7.39
CA SER A 35 0.29 -8.84 -8.19
C SER A 35 -1.12 -9.19 -8.61
N ARG A 36 -1.95 -8.16 -8.80
CA ARG A 36 -3.31 -8.26 -9.34
C ARG A 36 -3.56 -7.15 -10.34
N THR A 37 -4.29 -7.46 -11.40
CA THR A 37 -4.83 -6.46 -12.33
C THR A 37 -6.06 -5.79 -11.72
N SER A 38 -6.43 -4.62 -12.23
CA SER A 38 -7.65 -3.92 -11.78
C SER A 38 -8.94 -4.69 -12.08
N LYS A 39 -8.90 -5.69 -12.97
CA LYS A 39 -10.04 -6.59 -13.24
C LYS A 39 -10.14 -7.72 -12.21
N GLU A 40 -9.02 -8.14 -11.63
CA GLU A 40 -8.97 -9.20 -10.63
C GLU A 40 -9.19 -8.65 -9.21
N LEU A 41 -8.79 -7.40 -8.97
CA LEU A 41 -8.94 -6.73 -7.69
C LEU A 41 -9.19 -5.24 -7.92
N ASP A 42 -10.43 -4.80 -7.69
CA ASP A 42 -10.74 -3.37 -7.65
C ASP A 42 -10.28 -2.80 -6.31
N LEU A 43 -9.19 -2.03 -6.35
CA LEU A 43 -8.58 -1.43 -5.17
C LEU A 43 -9.44 -0.35 -4.51
N ARG A 44 -10.53 0.09 -5.14
CA ARG A 44 -11.50 1.03 -4.57
C ARG A 44 -12.50 0.34 -3.65
N ASP A 45 -12.68 -0.97 -3.81
CA ASP A 45 -13.56 -1.77 -2.97
C ASP A 45 -12.80 -2.26 -1.73
N GLY A 46 -13.15 -1.68 -0.57
CA GLY A 46 -12.49 -2.02 0.69
C GLY A 46 -12.68 -3.48 1.13
N GLN A 47 -13.81 -4.10 0.80
CA GLN A 47 -14.10 -5.49 1.17
C GLN A 47 -13.29 -6.46 0.32
N LEU A 48 -13.21 -6.22 -0.99
CA LEU A 48 -12.37 -7.04 -1.87
C LEU A 48 -10.89 -6.93 -1.50
N VAL A 49 -10.42 -5.73 -1.16
CA VAL A 49 -9.03 -5.53 -0.71
C VAL A 49 -8.79 -6.26 0.63
N GLU A 50 -9.72 -6.19 1.58
CA GLU A 50 -9.62 -6.94 2.85
C GLU A 50 -9.49 -8.44 2.63
N GLN A 51 -10.44 -9.05 1.92
CA GLN A 51 -10.46 -10.49 1.63
C GLN A 51 -9.18 -10.93 0.94
N TRP A 52 -8.76 -10.19 -0.09
CA TRP A 52 -7.56 -10.53 -0.83
C TRP A 52 -6.29 -10.45 0.03
N PHE A 53 -6.17 -9.42 0.87
CA PHE A 53 -5.02 -9.30 1.76
C PHE A 53 -4.95 -10.48 2.74
N GLU A 54 -6.09 -10.92 3.30
CA GLU A 54 -6.19 -12.07 4.22
C GLU A 54 -5.74 -13.38 3.55
N GLU A 55 -6.19 -13.62 2.32
CA GLU A 55 -5.81 -14.79 1.52
C GLU A 55 -4.33 -14.76 1.13
N ALA A 56 -3.85 -13.59 0.67
CA ALA A 56 -2.49 -13.41 0.19
C ALA A 56 -1.44 -13.56 1.30
N ARG A 57 -1.80 -13.23 2.55
CA ARG A 57 -0.89 -13.13 3.70
C ARG A 57 0.35 -12.29 3.37
N THR A 58 0.09 -11.07 2.91
CA THR A 58 1.12 -10.16 2.42
C THR A 58 2.09 -9.76 3.54
N GLU A 59 3.40 -9.82 3.29
CA GLU A 59 4.43 -9.41 4.26
C GLU A 59 4.99 -8.02 3.97
N TYR A 60 5.02 -7.63 2.71
CA TYR A 60 5.39 -6.29 2.26
C TYR A 60 4.43 -5.82 1.17
N VAL A 61 4.05 -4.53 1.21
CA VAL A 61 3.28 -3.90 0.12
C VAL A 61 4.09 -2.74 -0.47
N ILE A 62 4.13 -2.69 -1.80
CA ILE A 62 4.67 -1.56 -2.57
C ILE A 62 3.49 -0.94 -3.31
N ILE A 63 3.12 0.28 -2.91
CA ILE A 63 1.98 1.00 -3.47
C ILE A 63 2.46 1.92 -4.58
N VAL A 64 2.20 1.52 -5.82
CA VAL A 64 2.41 2.37 -7.01
C VAL A 64 1.15 2.43 -7.88
N ALA A 65 0.01 1.96 -7.36
CA ALA A 65 -1.29 2.07 -7.97
C ALA A 65 -1.82 3.50 -7.84
N ALA A 66 -2.22 4.07 -8.96
CA ALA A 66 -2.94 5.33 -9.03
C ALA A 66 -3.81 5.34 -10.30
N LYS A 67 -4.98 5.98 -10.22
CA LYS A 67 -5.70 6.42 -11.42
C LYS A 67 -4.94 7.60 -12.00
N VAL A 68 -4.37 7.37 -13.18
CA VAL A 68 -3.57 8.33 -13.93
C VAL A 68 -4.16 8.50 -15.32
N GLY A 69 -3.97 9.68 -15.90
CA GLY A 69 -4.50 10.04 -17.20
C GLY A 69 -3.66 11.18 -17.80
N GLY A 70 -3.87 11.47 -19.08
CA GLY A 70 -3.26 12.63 -19.71
C GLY A 70 -3.71 13.93 -19.05
N ILE A 71 -2.96 15.02 -19.31
CA ILE A 71 -3.25 16.37 -18.77
C ILE A 71 -4.73 16.74 -18.98
N TRP A 72 -5.27 16.42 -20.15
CA TRP A 72 -6.67 16.67 -20.48
C TRP A 72 -7.65 15.87 -19.60
N ALA A 73 -7.43 14.56 -19.43
CA ALA A 73 -8.32 13.71 -18.62
C ALA A 73 -8.32 14.11 -17.14
N ASN A 74 -7.17 14.50 -16.60
CA ASN A 74 -7.05 14.97 -15.22
C ASN A 74 -7.74 16.32 -15.00
N ASN A 75 -7.75 17.19 -16.02
CA ASN A 75 -8.45 18.48 -15.96
C ASN A 75 -9.96 18.36 -16.14
N THR A 76 -10.42 17.35 -16.89
CA THR A 76 -11.84 17.15 -17.15
C THR A 76 -12.55 16.46 -15.97
N LEU A 77 -11.88 15.54 -15.26
CA LEU A 77 -12.49 14.74 -14.18
C LEU A 77 -11.72 14.81 -12.84
N PRO A 78 -11.34 15.99 -12.32
CA PRO A 78 -10.45 16.10 -11.17
C PRO A 78 -11.02 15.46 -9.90
N ALA A 79 -12.34 15.57 -9.69
CA ALA A 79 -13.04 14.98 -8.54
C ALA A 79 -12.99 13.44 -8.55
N GLU A 80 -13.16 12.80 -9.71
CA GLU A 80 -13.06 11.35 -9.81
C GLU A 80 -11.64 10.86 -9.58
N PHE A 81 -10.64 11.57 -10.10
CA PHE A 81 -9.25 11.22 -9.94
C PHE A 81 -8.82 11.28 -8.47
N ILE A 82 -9.20 12.34 -7.75
CA ILE A 82 -8.87 12.42 -6.33
C ILE A 82 -9.64 11.38 -5.52
N TYR A 83 -10.93 11.16 -5.81
CA TYR A 83 -11.74 10.15 -5.13
C TYR A 83 -11.15 8.75 -5.29
N ASP A 84 -10.91 8.32 -6.54
CA ASP A 84 -10.39 6.98 -6.82
C ASP A 84 -9.00 6.79 -6.19
N ASN A 85 -8.12 7.78 -6.30
CA ASN A 85 -6.79 7.70 -5.70
C ASN A 85 -6.85 7.65 -4.17
N LEU A 86 -7.72 8.43 -3.53
CA LEU A 86 -7.90 8.37 -2.08
C LEU A 86 -8.48 7.04 -1.63
N ALA A 87 -9.47 6.49 -2.35
CA ALA A 87 -10.04 5.18 -2.05
C ALA A 87 -8.98 4.08 -2.14
N ILE A 88 -8.23 4.03 -3.26
CA ILE A 88 -7.13 3.07 -3.48
C ILE A 88 -6.10 3.15 -2.36
N GLN A 89 -5.61 4.36 -2.07
CA GLN A 89 -4.56 4.56 -1.07
C GLN A 89 -5.08 4.20 0.33
N THR A 90 -6.29 4.65 0.69
CA THR A 90 -6.88 4.38 2.02
C THR A 90 -7.08 2.89 2.25
N ASN A 91 -7.60 2.15 1.27
CA ASN A 91 -7.83 0.71 1.41
C ASN A 91 -6.51 -0.06 1.58
N LEU A 92 -5.53 0.19 0.71
CA LEU A 92 -4.22 -0.46 0.79
C LEU A 92 -3.50 -0.12 2.09
N ILE A 93 -3.54 1.15 2.48
CA ILE A 93 -2.96 1.64 3.73
C ILE A 93 -3.67 0.94 4.91
N HIS A 94 -4.99 1.02 4.98
CA HIS A 94 -5.71 0.42 6.10
C HIS A 94 -5.44 -1.08 6.26
N GLN A 95 -5.43 -1.85 5.17
CA GLN A 95 -5.20 -3.29 5.25
C GLN A 95 -3.76 -3.67 5.59
N ALA A 96 -2.76 -2.98 5.02
CA ALA A 96 -1.38 -3.25 5.43
C ALA A 96 -1.10 -2.87 6.91
N TYR A 97 -1.83 -1.89 7.47
CA TYR A 97 -1.84 -1.66 8.91
C TYR A 97 -2.46 -2.84 9.69
N ARG A 98 -3.68 -3.25 9.33
CA ARG A 98 -4.42 -4.32 10.02
C ARG A 98 -3.66 -5.65 10.03
N GLN A 99 -3.00 -5.97 8.93
CA GLN A 99 -2.26 -7.23 8.76
C GLN A 99 -0.81 -7.17 9.24
N ARG A 100 -0.39 -6.06 9.84
CA ARG A 100 0.96 -5.87 10.38
C ARG A 100 2.06 -6.11 9.34
N VAL A 101 1.83 -5.64 8.12
CA VAL A 101 2.81 -5.69 7.02
C VAL A 101 4.12 -5.03 7.47
N ARG A 102 5.25 -5.67 7.16
CA ARG A 102 6.59 -5.29 7.64
C ARG A 102 7.05 -3.99 6.96
N LYS A 103 7.74 -3.12 7.71
CA LYS A 103 8.24 -1.81 7.24
C LYS A 103 9.73 -1.85 6.90
N ARG A 104 10.16 -1.20 5.81
CA ARG A 104 11.54 -0.68 5.61
C ARG A 104 11.61 0.51 4.65
N GLY A 105 12.49 1.47 4.95
CA GLY A 105 12.83 2.63 4.11
C GLY A 105 12.08 3.92 4.48
N ARG A 106 12.65 5.08 4.15
CA ARG A 106 12.07 6.42 4.45
C ARG A 106 11.07 6.93 3.40
N SER A 107 10.89 6.25 2.27
CA SER A 107 10.08 6.77 1.13
C SER A 107 8.92 5.88 0.67
N CYS A 108 8.57 4.82 1.41
CA CYS A 108 7.42 4.00 1.07
C CYS A 108 6.20 4.57 1.80
N VAL A 109 5.21 5.10 1.08
CA VAL A 109 3.93 5.52 1.68
C VAL A 109 3.33 4.33 2.43
N LEU A 110 3.02 4.59 3.70
CA LEU A 110 3.01 3.67 4.83
C LEU A 110 1.64 3.07 5.09
N SER A 111 1.66 1.82 5.54
CA SER A 111 0.84 1.38 6.67
C SER A 111 1.33 0.09 7.31
N GLY A 112 1.45 0.16 8.61
CA GLY A 112 1.90 -0.87 9.53
C GLY A 112 1.94 -0.20 10.89
N PRO A 113 1.83 -0.92 12.02
CA PRO A 113 1.87 -0.28 13.33
C PRO A 113 3.16 0.53 13.45
N MET A 114 3.05 1.82 13.77
CA MET A 114 4.20 2.56 14.30
C MET A 114 4.61 1.81 15.56
N GLN A 115 5.81 1.24 15.60
CA GLN A 115 6.43 0.94 16.89
C GLN A 115 6.69 2.28 17.56
N GLN A 116 5.75 2.69 18.41
CA GLN A 116 5.71 3.99 19.07
C GLN A 116 6.78 4.13 20.17
N HIS A 117 7.74 3.20 20.25
CA HIS A 117 8.59 3.04 21.43
C HIS A 117 9.90 3.86 21.41
N ARG A 118 10.13 4.78 20.46
CA ARG A 118 11.43 5.50 20.41
C ARG A 118 11.40 6.98 20.04
N LEU A 119 10.26 7.67 19.95
CA LEU A 119 10.29 9.10 19.55
C LEU A 119 9.31 10.05 20.28
N LEU A 120 8.76 9.70 21.44
CA LEU A 120 8.01 10.69 22.24
C LEU A 120 8.42 10.64 23.72
N PRO A 121 8.80 11.77 24.34
CA PRO A 121 8.91 11.85 25.79
C PRO A 121 7.53 11.55 26.39
N THR A 122 7.50 10.63 27.35
CA THR A 122 6.32 9.94 27.89
C THR A 122 5.36 10.81 28.73
N SER A 123 5.49 12.15 28.73
CA SER A 123 4.70 13.00 29.63
C SER A 123 3.39 13.56 29.06
N GLY A 124 3.12 13.46 27.76
CA GLY A 124 1.99 14.18 27.14
C GLY A 124 0.74 13.37 26.73
N TYR A 125 0.86 12.06 26.47
CA TYR A 125 -0.16 11.35 25.69
C TYR A 125 -1.37 10.83 26.50
N ARG A 126 -1.36 10.92 27.84
CA ARG A 126 -2.45 10.40 28.70
C ARG A 126 -3.73 11.25 28.70
N ARG A 127 -3.78 12.39 28.02
CA ARG A 127 -4.90 13.35 28.14
C ARG A 127 -5.86 13.41 26.95
N LEU A 128 -5.61 12.67 25.86
CA LEU A 128 -6.41 12.78 24.63
C LEU A 128 -7.44 11.66 24.39
N ASN A 129 -7.32 10.50 25.07
CA ASN A 129 -8.27 9.39 24.91
C ASN A 129 -9.27 9.34 26.08
N ARG A 130 -10.03 10.42 26.29
CA ARG A 130 -11.19 10.39 27.20
C ARG A 130 -12.51 10.80 26.57
N ASN A 131 -12.55 11.21 25.30
CA ASN A 131 -13.80 11.62 24.63
C ASN A 131 -13.79 11.31 23.12
N LEU A 132 -13.63 10.04 22.76
CA LEU A 132 -14.09 9.48 21.48
C LEU A 132 -14.65 8.08 21.75
#